data_AF-A0A1V4M459-F1
#
_entry.id   AF-A0A1V4M459-F1
#
_cell.length_a   1.000
_cell.length_b   1.000
_cell.length_c   1.000
_cell.angle_alpha   90.00
_cell.angle_beta   90.00
_cell.angle_gamma   90.00
#
_symmetry.space_group_name_H-M   'P 1'
#
loop_
_entity.id
_entity.type
_entity.pdbx_description
1 polymer ?
#
loop_
_entity_poly.entity_id
_entity_poly.type
_entity_poly.pdbx_seq_one_letter_code
_entity_poly.pdbx_strand_id
1 'polypeptide(L)'
;MPKEVDAITKLYDFILWIIPKLDKFPRSQKFLIADRIETILLDVLDLLIEAAYSKKKSGPLHVANLKLERLRYLIRLSKDLKLLSLKSAEQA
;
A
#
# COMPACT_ATOMS: atom_id res chain seq x y z
N MET A 1 12.53 19.49 -13.89
CA MET A 1 11.79 18.21 -14.02
C MET A 1 10.35 18.49 -13.63
N PRO A 2 9.34 18.09 -14.42
CA PRO A 2 7.97 18.52 -14.15
C PRO A 2 7.51 17.98 -12.79
N LYS A 3 6.85 18.85 -12.02
CA LYS A 3 6.20 18.58 -10.72
C LYS A 3 4.96 17.70 -10.92
N GLU A 4 5.10 16.54 -11.55
CA GLU A 4 4.11 15.46 -11.42
C GLU A 4 4.23 14.94 -9.99
N VAL A 5 3.12 14.86 -9.27
CA VAL A 5 3.13 14.26 -7.93
C VAL A 5 3.58 12.81 -8.08
N ASP A 6 4.81 12.54 -7.64
CA ASP A 6 5.52 11.28 -7.81
C ASP A 6 4.72 10.14 -7.17
N ALA A 7 4.43 9.11 -7.96
CA ALA A 7 3.73 7.91 -7.50
C ALA A 7 4.46 7.26 -6.32
N ILE A 8 5.79 7.38 -6.27
CA ILE A 8 6.62 6.93 -5.15
C ILE A 8 6.26 7.73 -3.89
N THR A 9 6.26 9.07 -3.97
CA THR A 9 5.88 9.92 -2.81
C THR A 9 4.46 9.63 -2.33
N LYS A 10 3.48 9.52 -3.24
CA LYS A 10 2.10 9.18 -2.86
C LYS A 10 1.98 7.83 -2.16
N LEU A 11 2.69 6.82 -2.66
CA LEU A 11 2.68 5.51 -2.05
C LEU A 11 3.38 5.53 -0.69
N TYR A 12 4.51 6.24 -0.59
CA TYR A 12 5.22 6.42 0.68
C TYR A 12 4.34 7.10 1.75
N ASP A 13 3.65 8.17 1.39
CA ASP A 13 2.70 8.85 2.28
C ASP A 13 1.54 7.92 2.69
N PHE A 14 1.06 7.10 1.74
CA PHE A 14 0.04 6.10 2.04
C PHE A 14 0.56 5.02 3.01
N ILE A 15 1.79 4.55 2.83
CA ILE A 15 2.45 3.59 3.72
C ILE A 15 2.56 4.16 5.14
N LEU A 16 3.04 5.40 5.29
CA LEU A 16 3.11 6.09 6.57
C LEU A 16 1.74 6.18 7.25
N TRP A 17 0.69 6.44 6.46
CA TRP A 17 -0.67 6.55 7.00
C TRP A 17 -1.30 5.19 7.35
N ILE A 18 -1.03 4.13 6.59
CA ILE A 18 -1.73 2.84 6.74
C ILE A 18 -1.07 1.92 7.77
N ILE A 19 0.26 1.87 7.90
CA ILE A 19 0.96 0.99 8.85
C ILE A 19 0.43 1.14 10.29
N PRO A 20 0.27 2.36 10.86
CA PRO A 20 -0.27 2.53 12.21
C PRO A 20 -1.71 2.03 12.40
N LYS A 21 -2.47 1.85 11.30
CA LYS A 21 -3.82 1.30 11.32
C LYS A 21 -3.80 -0.23 11.26
N LEU A 22 -2.89 -0.80 10.47
CA LEU A 22 -2.65 -2.24 10.40
C LEU A 22 -2.10 -2.78 11.73
N ASP A 23 -1.29 -1.98 12.42
CA ASP A 23 -0.74 -2.33 13.74
C ASP A 23 -1.80 -2.59 14.81
N LYS A 24 -2.99 -2.00 14.65
CA LYS A 24 -4.14 -2.15 15.55
C LYS A 24 -4.94 -3.42 15.29
N PHE A 25 -4.57 -4.24 14.31
CA PHE A 25 -5.28 -5.49 14.04
C PHE A 25 -5.11 -6.46 15.20
N PRO A 26 -6.14 -7.27 15.52
CA PRO A 26 -5.99 -8.38 16.46
C PRO A 26 -4.84 -9.30 16.04
N ARG A 27 -4.08 -9.80 17.01
CA ARG A 27 -2.87 -10.61 16.77
C ARG A 27 -3.05 -11.74 15.75
N SER A 28 -4.19 -12.44 15.80
CA SER A 28 -4.53 -13.52 14.88
C SER A 28 -4.68 -13.08 13.42
N GLN A 29 -5.16 -11.86 13.17
CA GLN A 29 -5.35 -11.30 11.83
C GLN A 29 -4.14 -10.47 11.37
N LYS A 30 -3.36 -9.94 12.31
CA LYS A 30 -2.16 -9.14 12.02
C LYS A 30 -1.13 -9.94 11.22
N PHE A 31 -0.81 -11.16 11.67
CA PHE A 31 0.16 -12.03 10.98
C PHE A 31 -0.32 -12.61 9.66
N LEU A 32 -1.60 -12.42 9.31
CA LEU A 32 -2.17 -12.93 8.06
C LEU A 32 -2.43 -11.81 7.06
N ILE A 33 -3.24 -10.81 7.47
CA ILE A 33 -3.77 -9.80 6.57
C ILE A 33 -2.91 -8.53 6.59
N ALA A 34 -2.53 -8.04 7.78
CA ALA A 34 -1.69 -6.84 7.88
C ALA A 34 -0.30 -7.07 7.27
N ASP A 35 0.36 -8.17 7.64
CA ASP A 35 1.67 -8.57 7.08
C ASP A 35 1.65 -8.66 5.55
N ARG A 36 0.58 -9.26 4.99
CA ARG A 36 0.41 -9.35 3.54
C ARG A 36 0.19 -8.00 2.86
N ILE A 37 -0.54 -7.09 3.51
CA ILE A 37 -0.75 -5.72 3.02
C ILE A 37 0.59 -4.96 3.03
N GLU A 38 1.33 -5.01 4.14
CA GLU A 38 2.64 -4.34 4.29
C GLU A 38 3.63 -4.84 3.24
N THR A 39 3.73 -6.15 3.05
CA THR A 39 4.58 -6.76 2.01
C THR A 39 4.23 -6.23 0.63
N ILE A 40 2.94 -6.23 0.26
CA ILE A 40 2.50 -5.75 -1.05
C ILE A 40 2.81 -4.26 -1.23
N LEU A 41 2.66 -3.45 -0.18
CA LEU A 41 2.95 -2.03 -0.24
C LEU A 41 4.43 -1.75 -0.50
N LEU A 42 5.31 -2.43 0.22
CA LEU A 42 6.75 -2.32 0.04
C LEU A 42 7.18 -2.81 -1.35
N ASP A 43 6.63 -3.93 -1.81
CA ASP A 43 6.88 -4.44 -3.17
C ASP A 43 6.47 -3.44 -4.26
N VAL A 44 5.33 -2.76 -4.09
CA VAL A 44 4.89 -1.73 -5.06
C VAL A 44 5.83 -0.53 -5.02
N LEU A 45 6.30 -0.12 -3.84
CA LEU A 45 7.26 0.97 -3.71
C LEU A 45 8.55 0.66 -4.46
N ASP A 46 9.08 -0.55 -4.29
CA ASP A 46 10.28 -1.01 -5.00
C ASP A 46 10.06 -1.02 -6.52
N LEU A 47 8.91 -1.50 -7.01
CA LEU A 47 8.59 -1.51 -8.44
C LEU A 47 8.43 -0.10 -9.03
N LEU A 48 7.92 0.86 -8.26
CA LEU A 48 7.84 2.26 -8.69
C LEU A 48 9.23 2.89 -8.76
N ILE A 49 10.10 2.61 -7.79
CA ILE A 49 11.51 3.03 -7.82
C ILE A 49 12.21 2.40 -9.03
N GLU A 50 12.07 1.08 -9.25
CA GLU A 50 12.64 0.39 -10.41
C GLU A 50 12.15 1.01 -11.73
N ALA A 51 10.86 1.30 -11.85
CA ALA A 51 10.30 1.97 -13.02
C ALA A 51 10.88 3.39 -13.22
N ALA A 52 11.17 4.12 -12.15
CA ALA A 52 11.75 5.47 -12.23
C ALA A 52 13.18 5.45 -12.80
N TYR A 53 13.97 4.42 -12.47
CA TYR A 53 15.35 4.26 -12.92
C TYR A 53 15.50 3.37 -14.17
N SER A 54 14.44 2.72 -14.64
CA SER A 54 14.46 1.86 -15.82
C SER A 54 14.19 2.61 -17.13
N LYS A 55 14.90 2.22 -18.19
CA LYS A 55 14.59 2.66 -19.57
C LYS A 55 13.27 2.08 -20.08
N LYS A 56 12.85 0.91 -19.58
CA LYS A 56 11.61 0.22 -19.96
C LYS A 56 10.68 0.12 -18.75
N LYS A 57 9.95 1.21 -18.49
CA LYS A 57 9.07 1.34 -17.32
C LYS A 57 7.85 0.40 -17.33
N SER A 58 7.39 -0.01 -18.50
CA SER A 58 6.13 -0.75 -18.65
C SER A 58 6.10 -2.10 -17.94
N GLY A 59 7.25 -2.78 -17.82
CA GLY A 59 7.34 -4.05 -17.11
C GLY A 59 7.05 -3.89 -15.61
N PRO A 60 7.89 -3.16 -14.85
CA PRO A 60 7.68 -2.95 -13.42
C PRO A 60 6.33 -2.29 -13.10
N LEU A 61 5.89 -1.32 -13.92
CA LEU A 61 4.59 -0.65 -13.72
C LEU A 61 3.40 -1.60 -13.91
N HIS A 62 3.48 -2.56 -14.84
CA HIS A 62 2.43 -3.57 -15.01
C HIS A 62 2.32 -4.47 -13.77
N VAL A 63 3.46 -4.90 -13.22
CA VAL A 63 3.50 -5.70 -11.98
C VAL A 63 2.98 -4.89 -10.79
N ALA A 64 3.39 -3.63 -10.67
CA ALA A 64 2.93 -2.72 -9.62
C ALA A 64 1.41 -2.56 -9.66
N ASN A 65 0.83 -2.38 -10.85
CA ASN A 65 -0.61 -2.25 -11.02
C ASN A 65 -1.36 -3.49 -10.55
N LEU A 66 -0.90 -4.70 -10.92
CA LEU A 66 -1.51 -5.95 -10.46
C LEU A 66 -1.44 -6.11 -8.93
N LYS A 67 -0.31 -5.71 -8.32
CA LYS A 67 -0.16 -5.72 -6.86
C LYS A 67 -1.10 -4.71 -6.19
N LEU A 68 -1.30 -3.54 -6.76
CA LEU A 68 -2.28 -2.56 -6.27
C LEU A 68 -3.72 -3.10 -6.35
N GLU A 69 -4.09 -3.85 -7.39
CA GLU A 69 -5.40 -4.53 -7.42
C GLU A 69 -5.54 -5.50 -6.24
N ARG A 70 -4.53 -6.34 -6.00
CA ARG A 70 -4.53 -7.28 -4.86
C ARG A 70 -4.65 -6.55 -3.52
N LEU A 71 -3.92 -5.44 -3.36
CA LEU A 71 -4.02 -4.58 -2.18
C LEU A 71 -5.46 -4.08 -1.97
N ARG A 72 -6.16 -3.62 -3.02
CA ARG A 72 -7.55 -3.16 -2.90
C ARG A 72 -8.47 -4.25 -2.37
N TYR A 73 -8.32 -5.49 -2.83
CA TYR A 73 -9.11 -6.62 -2.33
C TYR A 73 -8.79 -6.95 -0.86
N LEU A 74 -7.52 -6.86 -0.45
CA LEU A 74 -7.15 -7.07 0.96
C LEU A 74 -7.72 -5.96 1.86
N ILE A 75 -7.65 -4.70 1.43
CA ILE A 75 -8.26 -3.58 2.18
C ILE A 75 -9.78 -3.75 2.29
N ARG A 76 -10.44 -4.18 1.21
CA ARG A 76 -11.86 -4.52 1.23
C ARG A 76 -12.16 -5.65 2.22
N LEU A 77 -11.39 -6.73 2.18
CA LEU A 77 -11.52 -7.85 3.13
C LEU A 77 -11.35 -7.38 4.57
N SER A 78 -10.32 -6.57 4.86
CA SER A 78 -10.12 -6.00 6.19
C SER A 78 -11.30 -5.14 6.66
N LYS A 79 -11.93 -4.39 5.75
CA LYS A 79 -13.14 -3.62 6.05
C LYS A 79 -14.33 -4.54 6.34
N ASP A 80 -14.55 -5.56 5.51
CA ASP A 80 -15.66 -6.52 5.66
C ASP A 80 -15.52 -7.33 6.96
N LEU A 81 -14.28 -7.63 7.38
CA LEU A 81 -13.94 -8.23 8.67
C LEU A 81 -13.94 -7.23 9.84
N LYS A 82 -14.29 -5.96 9.61
CA LYS A 82 -14.29 -4.87 10.61
C LYS A 82 -12.95 -4.62 11.30
N LEU A 83 -11.83 -4.95 10.63
CA LEU A 83 -10.46 -4.73 11.11
C LEU A 83 -9.98 -3.31 10.83
N LEU A 84 -10.43 -2.71 9.73
CA LEU A 84 -10.13 -1.33 9.35
C LEU A 84 -11.34 -0.43 9.56
N SER A 85 -11.23 0.50 10.52
CA SER A 85 -12.09 1.67 10.57
C SER A 85 -11.48 2.77 9.71
N LEU A 86 -12.12 3.08 8.59
CA LEU A 86 -11.75 4.20 7.71
C LEU A 86 -12.23 5.55 8.22
N LYS A 87 -12.89 5.61 9.40
CA LYS A 87 -13.14 6.89 10.06
C LYS A 87 -11.81 7.41 10.58
N SER A 88 -11.26 8.39 9.85
CA SER A 88 -10.18 9.24 10.33
C SER A 88 -10.53 9.71 11.74
N ALA A 89 -9.80 9.22 12.74
CA ALA A 89 -9.60 10.04 13.92
C ALA A 89 -8.74 11.20 13.42
N GLU A 90 -9.38 12.34 13.16
CA GLU A 90 -8.70 13.63 13.17
C GLU A 90 -7.88 13.65 14.46
N GLN A 91 -6.55 13.56 14.33
CA GLN A 91 -5.68 13.73 15.47
C GLN A 91 -5.69 15.22 15.83
N ALA A 92 -6.21 15.51 17.02
CA ALA A 92 -6.07 16.77 17.73
C ALA A 92 -4.61 17.08 18.07
#